data_AF-A0A7S8CX11-F1
#
_entry.id   AF-A0A7S8CX11-F1
#
_cell.length_a   1.000
_cell.length_b   1.000
_cell.length_c   1.000
_cell.angle_alpha   90.00
_cell.angle_beta   90.00
_cell.angle_gamma   90.00
#
_symmetry.space_group_name_H-M   'P 1'
#
loop_
_entity.id
_entity.type
_entity.pdbx_description
1 polymer ?
#
loop_
_entity_poly.entity_id
_entity_poly.type
_entity_poly.pdbx_seq_one_letter_code
_entity_poly.pdbx_strand_id
1 'polypeptide(L)'
;MLYSSFLLGLAATVSAVDIRFYSNNQGACYSGPWVGCAGSNPQNCCVVSGRFSATVGIVAVPSDWTLTGIGYRGAGCETWNQAAIGRGRDFCLGATGWSFSGAFYRFGDSKRSADECESSQKANQLGLEDGSIYDIADLTDDQIEEMCDPGDKRNSH
;
A
#
# COMPACT_ATOMS: atom_id res chain seq x y z
N MET A 1 31.45 33.47 26.63
CA MET A 1 30.82 33.38 25.29
C MET A 1 30.36 31.94 25.12
N LEU A 2 29.06 31.67 25.26
CA LEU A 2 28.50 30.32 25.12
C LEU A 2 28.04 30.14 23.67
N TYR A 3 28.73 29.28 22.94
CA TYR A 3 28.34 28.84 21.60
C TYR A 3 27.15 27.90 21.73
N SER A 4 25.97 28.33 21.28
CA SER A 4 24.78 27.49 21.22
C SER A 4 24.87 26.63 19.96
N SER A 5 25.31 25.38 20.12
CA SER A 5 25.28 24.37 19.05
C SER A 5 23.83 24.01 18.73
N PHE A 6 23.29 24.54 17.64
CA PHE A 6 22.01 24.10 17.08
C PHE A 6 22.19 22.69 16.51
N LEU A 7 21.75 21.67 17.25
CA LEU A 7 21.61 20.31 16.73
C LEU A 7 20.40 20.28 15.80
N LEU A 8 20.63 20.38 14.49
CA LEU A 8 19.64 19.99 13.48
C LEU A 8 19.48 18.46 13.53
N GLY A 9 18.56 17.99 14.37
CA GLY A 9 18.09 16.61 14.29
C GLY A 9 17.36 16.42 12.97
N LEU A 10 17.87 15.55 12.09
CA LEU A 10 17.08 15.00 10.99
C LEU A 10 15.92 14.23 11.62
N ALA A 11 14.72 14.83 11.62
CA ALA A 11 13.52 14.05 11.79
C ALA A 11 13.41 13.14 10.57
N ALA A 12 13.71 11.85 10.73
CA ALA A 12 13.24 10.85 9.78
C ALA A 12 11.72 11.01 9.75
N THR A 13 11.19 11.55 8.66
CA THR A 13 9.75 11.58 8.44
C THR A 13 9.32 10.13 8.27
N VAL A 14 8.96 9.48 9.38
CA VAL A 14 8.20 8.24 9.32
C VAL A 14 6.91 8.63 8.62
N SER A 15 6.77 8.22 7.36
CA SER A 15 5.51 8.43 6.67
C SER A 15 4.43 7.72 7.46
N ALA A 16 3.31 8.40 7.71
CA ALA A 16 2.18 7.84 8.45
C ALA A 16 1.21 7.07 7.54
N VAL A 17 1.42 7.08 6.22
CA VAL A 17 0.45 6.56 5.26
C VAL A 17 0.76 5.11 4.92
N ASP A 18 -0.21 4.22 5.11
CA ASP A 18 -0.10 2.84 4.62
C ASP A 18 -0.83 2.67 3.28
N ILE A 19 -0.36 1.70 2.51
CA ILE A 19 -0.98 1.28 1.25
C ILE A 19 -1.41 -0.18 1.42
N ARG A 20 -2.71 -0.44 1.35
CA ARG A 20 -3.30 -1.77 1.61
C ARG A 20 -4.05 -2.27 0.37
N PHE A 21 -3.69 -3.45 -0.09
CA PHE A 21 -4.29 -4.14 -1.22
C PHE A 21 -5.26 -5.19 -0.69
N TYR A 22 -6.55 -4.97 -0.89
CA TYR A 22 -7.59 -5.84 -0.34
C TYR A 22 -7.92 -6.96 -1.31
N SER A 23 -7.88 -8.19 -0.79
CA SER A 23 -8.19 -9.42 -1.50
C SER A 23 -9.58 -9.90 -1.09
N ASN A 24 -10.62 -9.39 -1.74
CA ASN A 24 -11.99 -9.86 -1.54
C ASN A 24 -12.77 -9.93 -2.84
N ASN A 25 -13.76 -10.83 -2.88
CA ASN A 25 -14.59 -11.09 -4.05
C ASN A 25 -15.65 -10.01 -4.31
N GLN A 26 -15.83 -9.07 -3.38
CA GLN A 26 -16.85 -8.02 -3.47
C GLN A 26 -16.30 -6.71 -4.04
N GLY A 27 -14.97 -6.59 -4.24
CA GLY A 27 -14.34 -5.34 -4.67
C GLY A 27 -14.51 -4.20 -3.67
N ALA A 28 -14.66 -4.54 -2.38
CA ALA A 28 -14.84 -3.57 -1.30
C ALA A 28 -13.50 -3.17 -0.69
N CYS A 29 -13.33 -1.90 -0.36
CA CYS A 29 -12.16 -1.44 0.38
C CYS A 29 -12.37 -1.62 1.88
N TYR A 30 -11.28 -1.74 2.65
CA TYR A 30 -11.34 -1.80 4.12
C TYR A 30 -12.09 -3.03 4.66
N SER A 31 -12.23 -4.07 3.85
CA SER A 31 -12.92 -5.31 4.20
C SER A 31 -12.12 -6.50 3.69
N GLY A 32 -12.09 -7.56 4.50
CA GLY A 32 -11.35 -8.78 4.18
C GLY A 32 -9.84 -8.66 4.42
N PRO A 33 -9.08 -9.71 4.07
CA PRO A 33 -7.65 -9.73 4.22
C PRO A 33 -6.98 -8.77 3.24
N TRP A 34 -5.81 -8.26 3.63
CA TRP A 34 -5.04 -7.34 2.81
C TRP A 34 -3.55 -7.55 2.98
N VAL A 35 -2.80 -7.27 1.92
CA VAL A 35 -1.33 -7.18 1.94
C VAL A 35 -0.92 -5.75 1.62
N GLY A 36 0.17 -5.24 2.18
CA GLY A 36 0.45 -3.82 2.03
C GLY A 36 1.80 -3.37 2.53
N CYS A 37 2.06 -2.07 2.36
CA CYS A 37 3.25 -1.39 2.84
C CYS A 37 2.87 -0.40 3.93
N ALA A 38 3.39 -0.61 5.13
CA ALA A 38 3.27 0.35 6.22
C ALA A 38 4.21 1.52 6.07
N GLY A 39 3.75 2.70 6.48
CA GLY A 39 4.55 3.92 6.54
C GLY A 39 5.27 4.24 5.22
N SER A 40 4.53 4.15 4.11
CA SER A 40 5.05 4.33 2.76
C SER A 40 5.40 5.78 2.47
N ASN A 41 6.60 6.08 1.97
CA ASN A 41 6.95 7.42 1.51
C ASN A 41 6.17 7.82 0.23
N PRO A 42 5.97 9.12 -0.03
CA PRO A 42 5.37 9.58 -1.29
C PRO A 42 6.20 9.08 -2.47
N GLN A 43 5.53 8.74 -3.58
CA GLN A 43 6.11 8.22 -4.82
C GLN A 43 6.95 6.93 -4.67
N ASN A 44 6.92 6.27 -3.51
CA ASN A 44 7.48 4.94 -3.31
C ASN A 44 6.42 3.88 -3.64
N CYS A 45 6.61 3.14 -4.73
CA CYS A 45 5.70 2.09 -5.15
C CYS A 45 5.72 0.93 -4.17
N CYS A 46 4.58 0.70 -3.51
CA CYS A 46 4.31 -0.55 -2.82
C CYS A 46 3.96 -1.61 -3.85
N VAL A 47 4.82 -2.61 -4.01
CA VAL A 47 4.66 -3.73 -4.93
C VAL A 47 4.11 -4.93 -4.18
N VAL A 48 3.04 -5.50 -4.71
CA VAL A 48 2.46 -6.77 -4.25
C VAL A 48 2.55 -7.80 -5.36
N SER A 49 2.87 -9.02 -4.97
CA SER A 49 2.89 -10.22 -5.83
C SER A 49 1.90 -11.25 -5.27
N GLY A 50 1.49 -12.20 -6.12
CA GLY A 50 0.56 -13.26 -5.74
C GLY A 50 -0.91 -12.91 -6.03
N ARG A 51 -1.78 -13.13 -5.03
CA ARG A 51 -3.25 -13.18 -5.15
C ARG A 51 -3.88 -11.90 -5.73
N PHE A 52 -5.04 -12.08 -6.37
CA PHE A 52 -5.87 -10.99 -6.89
C PHE A 52 -6.18 -9.92 -5.83
N SER A 53 -5.65 -8.72 -6.05
CA SER A 53 -5.91 -7.53 -5.24
C SER A 53 -6.97 -6.67 -5.92
N ALA A 54 -8.20 -6.72 -5.41
CA ALA A 54 -9.36 -6.10 -6.05
C ALA A 54 -9.37 -4.58 -5.90
N THR A 55 -8.92 -4.07 -4.75
CA THR A 55 -8.94 -2.65 -4.42
C THR A 55 -7.68 -2.25 -3.66
N VAL A 56 -7.39 -0.95 -3.63
CA VAL A 56 -6.27 -0.39 -2.86
C VAL A 56 -6.77 0.73 -1.96
N GLY A 57 -6.59 0.57 -0.65
CA GLY A 57 -6.80 1.62 0.33
C GLY A 57 -5.50 2.38 0.60
N ILE A 58 -5.58 3.71 0.54
CA ILE A 58 -4.57 4.62 1.08
C ILE A 58 -5.11 5.07 2.44
N VAL A 59 -4.41 4.68 3.51
CA VAL A 59 -4.92 4.77 4.89
C VAL A 59 -3.97 5.47 5.84
N ALA A 60 -4.49 5.84 7.01
CA ALA A 60 -3.80 6.68 7.97
C ALA A 60 -3.36 8.02 7.35
N VAL A 61 -4.22 8.56 6.47
CA VAL A 61 -3.99 9.85 5.81
C VAL A 61 -4.16 10.99 6.82
N PRO A 62 -3.14 11.82 7.06
CA PRO A 62 -3.27 12.98 7.93
C PRO A 62 -4.35 13.95 7.46
N SER A 63 -5.10 14.53 8.40
CA SER A 63 -6.27 15.38 8.11
C SER A 63 -5.95 16.66 7.34
N ASP A 64 -4.71 17.13 7.41
CA ASP A 64 -4.20 18.32 6.73
C ASP A 64 -3.60 18.01 5.35
N TRP A 65 -3.51 16.73 4.96
CA TRP A 65 -2.90 16.32 3.70
C TRP A 65 -3.94 16.15 2.59
N THR A 66 -3.62 16.62 1.39
CA THR A 66 -4.33 16.22 0.16
C THR A 66 -3.42 15.32 -0.65
N LEU A 67 -3.85 14.09 -0.86
CA LEU A 67 -3.07 13.05 -1.52
C LEU A 67 -3.80 12.55 -2.78
N THR A 68 -3.03 12.31 -3.84
CA THR A 68 -3.47 11.51 -4.98
C THR A 68 -2.84 10.12 -4.85
N GLY A 69 -3.68 9.09 -4.69
CA GLY A 69 -3.26 7.69 -4.77
C GLY A 69 -3.37 7.20 -6.21
N ILE A 70 -2.36 6.47 -6.67
CA ILE A 70 -2.27 5.95 -8.03
C ILE A 70 -2.07 4.45 -7.95
N GLY A 71 -2.95 3.70 -8.61
CA GLY A 71 -2.91 2.25 -8.69
C GLY A 71 -2.45 1.78 -10.06
N TYR A 72 -1.68 0.70 -10.05
CA TYR A 72 -1.09 0.06 -11.21
C TYR A 72 -1.47 -1.41 -11.29
N ARG A 73 -1.38 -1.94 -12.49
CA ARG A 73 -1.48 -3.36 -12.84
C ARG A 73 -0.24 -3.78 -13.63
N GLY A 74 -0.07 -5.08 -13.85
CA GLY A 74 1.19 -5.61 -14.40
C GLY A 74 2.32 -5.51 -13.37
N ALA A 75 3.43 -6.23 -13.51
CA ALA A 75 4.39 -6.43 -12.42
C ALA A 75 4.76 -5.13 -11.65
N GLY A 76 4.18 -4.91 -10.46
CA GLY A 76 4.34 -3.66 -9.69
C GLY A 76 3.70 -2.41 -10.30
N CYS A 77 4.46 -1.31 -10.37
CA CYS A 77 4.01 -0.01 -10.86
C CYS A 77 4.33 0.24 -12.35
N GLU A 78 4.11 -0.77 -13.20
CA GLU A 78 4.42 -0.70 -14.63
C GLU A 78 3.29 -0.11 -15.47
N THR A 79 2.08 -0.66 -15.35
CA THR A 79 0.94 -0.23 -16.17
C THR A 79 -0.05 0.55 -15.32
N TRP A 80 -0.18 1.84 -15.61
CA TRP A 80 -1.19 2.69 -14.96
C TRP A 80 -2.59 2.05 -15.06
N ASN A 81 -3.35 2.08 -13.97
CA ASN A 81 -4.70 1.54 -13.92
C ASN A 81 -5.73 2.64 -13.57
N GLN A 82 -5.57 3.31 -12.43
CA GLN A 82 -6.45 4.40 -12.02
C GLN A 82 -5.82 5.29 -10.94
N ALA A 83 -6.50 6.40 -10.61
CA ALA A 83 -6.13 7.28 -9.51
C ALA A 83 -7.36 7.81 -8.76
N ALA A 84 -7.19 8.14 -7.49
CA ALA A 84 -8.20 8.75 -6.63
C ALA A 84 -7.55 9.78 -5.70
N ILE A 85 -8.35 10.73 -5.19
CA ILE A 85 -7.87 11.82 -4.35
C ILE A 85 -8.51 11.70 -2.97
N GLY A 86 -7.67 11.70 -1.93
CA GLY A 86 -8.05 11.86 -0.53
C GLY A 86 -7.74 13.27 -0.05
N ARG A 87 -8.74 13.95 0.52
CA ARG A 87 -8.60 15.30 1.10
C ARG A 87 -8.73 15.20 2.62
N GLY A 88 -7.62 14.94 3.30
CA GLY A 88 -7.57 14.83 4.76
C GLY A 88 -8.25 13.59 5.32
N ARG A 89 -8.36 12.52 4.53
CA ARG A 89 -9.02 11.27 4.93
C ARG A 89 -8.51 10.11 4.11
N ASP A 90 -8.64 8.93 4.69
CA ASP A 90 -8.46 7.66 4.01
C ASP A 90 -9.37 7.57 2.77
N PHE A 91 -8.84 6.99 1.71
CA PHE A 91 -9.55 6.87 0.44
C PHE A 91 -9.12 5.63 -0.31
N CYS A 92 -9.93 5.25 -1.30
CA CYS A 92 -9.74 3.99 -1.99
C CYS A 92 -9.77 4.10 -3.51
N LEU A 93 -8.97 3.24 -4.13
CA LEU A 93 -8.99 2.89 -5.53
C LEU A 93 -9.88 1.64 -5.69
N GLY A 94 -11.09 1.84 -6.21
CA GLY A 94 -12.13 0.80 -6.32
C GLY A 94 -11.85 -0.27 -7.36
N ALA A 95 -12.62 -1.35 -7.37
CA ALA A 95 -12.37 -2.45 -8.30
C ALA A 95 -12.57 -2.04 -9.77
N THR A 96 -11.60 -2.43 -10.62
CA THR A 96 -11.58 -2.10 -12.07
C THR A 96 -11.79 -3.32 -12.97
N GLY A 97 -12.01 -4.50 -12.36
CA GLY A 97 -11.99 -5.79 -13.07
C GLY A 97 -10.59 -6.36 -13.31
N TRP A 98 -9.53 -5.62 -12.93
CA TRP A 98 -8.14 -6.07 -13.00
C TRP A 98 -7.52 -6.07 -11.60
N SER A 99 -6.57 -6.99 -11.36
CA SER A 99 -5.79 -6.99 -10.13
C SER A 99 -4.88 -5.77 -10.08
N PHE A 100 -4.84 -5.11 -8.93
CA PHE A 100 -3.72 -4.25 -8.59
C PHE A 100 -2.49 -5.09 -8.28
N SER A 101 -1.33 -4.53 -8.58
CA SER A 101 -0.01 -5.14 -8.36
C SER A 101 0.99 -4.11 -7.83
N GLY A 102 0.69 -2.82 -7.97
CA GLY A 102 1.46 -1.75 -7.39
C GLY A 102 0.61 -0.52 -7.12
N ALA A 103 1.01 0.28 -6.14
CA ALA A 103 0.40 1.57 -5.87
C ALA A 103 1.35 2.47 -5.08
N PHE A 104 1.19 3.77 -5.27
CA PHE A 104 1.82 4.80 -4.45
C PHE A 104 0.87 5.98 -4.28
N TYR A 105 1.27 6.95 -3.46
CA TYR A 105 0.59 8.23 -3.38
C TYR A 105 1.57 9.39 -3.60
N ARG A 106 1.03 10.56 -3.91
CA ARG A 106 1.77 11.82 -3.94
C ARG A 106 0.94 12.96 -3.38
N PHE A 107 1.60 14.06 -3.04
CA PHE A 107 0.93 15.26 -2.57
C PHE A 107 0.24 16.02 -3.70
N GLY A 108 -0.94 16.55 -3.39
CA GLY A 108 -1.71 17.44 -4.25
C GLY A 108 -2.50 16.76 -5.37
N ASP A 109 -3.15 17.60 -6.18
CA ASP A 109 -4.12 17.22 -7.23
C ASP A 109 -3.55 17.35 -8.66
N SER A 110 -2.28 17.73 -8.84
CA SER A 110 -1.76 18.20 -10.14
C SER A 110 -1.47 17.05 -11.13
N LYS A 111 -2.15 17.02 -12.28
CA LYS A 111 -1.94 16.02 -13.36
C LYS A 111 -0.62 16.12 -14.16
N ARG A 112 0.41 16.84 -13.71
CA ARG A 112 1.62 17.08 -14.54
C ARG A 112 2.92 16.82 -13.78
N SER A 113 3.73 15.94 -14.40
CA SER A 113 5.16 15.65 -14.24
C SER A 113 5.67 14.80 -13.06
N ALA A 114 4.82 14.22 -12.21
CA ALA A 114 5.26 13.38 -11.09
C ALA A 114 4.41 12.10 -10.93
N ASP A 115 3.93 11.54 -12.05
CA ASP A 115 3.27 10.22 -12.05
C ASP A 115 4.29 9.07 -12.13
N GLU A 116 5.57 9.37 -11.87
CA GLU A 116 6.66 8.42 -11.87
C GLU A 116 6.95 7.95 -10.44
N CYS A 117 6.98 6.63 -10.31
CA CYS A 117 7.48 5.91 -9.17
C CYS A 117 8.99 6.24 -9.01
N GLU A 118 9.38 6.87 -7.90
CA GLU A 118 10.78 7.23 -7.65
C GLU A 118 11.59 6.04 -7.11
N SER A 119 10.91 5.16 -6.37
CA SER A 119 11.49 3.95 -5.79
C SER A 119 10.40 2.89 -5.59
N SER A 120 10.80 1.65 -5.33
CA SER A 120 9.86 0.58 -5.02
C SER A 120 10.25 -0.14 -3.73
N GLN A 121 9.23 -0.65 -3.04
CA GLN A 121 9.35 -1.53 -1.90
C GLN A 121 8.38 -2.68 -2.06
N LYS A 122 8.76 -3.86 -1.55
CA LYS A 122 7.82 -4.97 -1.40
C LYS A 122 6.89 -4.70 -0.23
N ALA A 123 5.69 -5.28 -0.29
CA ALA A 123 4.81 -5.33 0.86
C ALA A 123 5.52 -5.91 2.09
N ASN A 124 5.29 -5.27 3.23
CA ASN A 124 5.87 -5.62 4.52
C ASN A 124 4.82 -5.88 5.60
N GLN A 125 3.52 -5.81 5.26
CA GLN A 125 2.44 -6.16 6.17
C GLN A 125 1.37 -7.06 5.55
N LEU A 126 0.86 -7.96 6.37
CA LEU A 126 -0.33 -8.77 6.10
C LEU A 126 -1.37 -8.53 7.20
N GLY A 127 -2.56 -8.12 6.82
CA GLY A 127 -3.73 -8.06 7.70
C GLY A 127 -4.72 -9.17 7.39
N LEU A 128 -5.18 -9.86 8.44
CA LEU A 128 -6.19 -10.92 8.34
C LEU A 128 -7.59 -10.41 8.71
N GLU A 129 -8.63 -11.21 8.41
CA GLU A 129 -10.03 -10.85 8.69
C GLU A 129 -10.35 -10.70 10.18
N ASP A 130 -9.58 -11.37 11.04
CA ASP A 130 -9.71 -11.26 12.50
C ASP A 130 -9.11 -9.95 13.07
N GLY A 131 -8.52 -9.11 12.21
CA GLY A 131 -7.89 -7.85 12.56
C GLY A 131 -6.42 -7.96 12.96
N SER A 132 -5.85 -9.17 12.98
CA SER A 132 -4.43 -9.39 13.24
C SER A 132 -3.59 -8.81 12.11
N ILE A 133 -2.49 -8.14 12.45
CA ILE A 133 -1.53 -7.56 11.51
C ILE A 133 -0.15 -8.17 11.78
N TYR A 134 0.49 -8.67 10.72
CA TYR A 134 1.79 -9.32 10.77
C TYR A 134 2.81 -8.55 9.94
N ASP A 135 4.03 -8.45 10.46
CA ASP A 135 5.19 -8.02 9.67
C ASP A 135 5.65 -9.19 8.79
N ILE A 136 5.75 -8.93 7.49
CA ILE A 136 6.14 -9.91 6.46
C ILE A 136 7.38 -9.46 5.69
N ALA A 137 8.10 -8.43 6.15
CA ALA A 137 9.26 -7.87 5.45
C ALA A 137 10.33 -8.92 5.10
N ASP A 138 10.49 -9.93 5.96
CA ASP A 138 11.47 -11.01 5.80
C ASP A 138 10.88 -12.29 5.19
N LEU A 139 9.59 -12.31 4.85
CA LEU A 139 8.93 -13.47 4.26
C LEU A 139 9.05 -13.47 2.74
N THR A 140 9.16 -14.67 2.15
CA THR A 140 9.07 -14.82 0.70
C THR A 140 7.62 -14.73 0.23
N ASP A 141 7.43 -14.34 -1.03
CA ASP A 141 6.12 -14.24 -1.67
C ASP A 141 5.29 -15.54 -1.50
N ASP A 142 5.92 -16.72 -1.57
CA ASP A 142 5.30 -18.05 -1.38
C ASP A 142 4.78 -18.26 0.06
N GLN A 143 5.47 -17.74 1.08
CA GLN A 143 5.08 -17.89 2.48
C GLN A 143 3.88 -17.00 2.83
N ILE A 144 3.78 -15.84 2.19
CA ILE A 144 2.67 -14.91 2.36
C ILE A 144 1.38 -15.52 1.79
N GLU A 145 1.49 -16.26 0.67
CA GLU A 145 0.34 -16.93 0.04
C GLU A 145 -0.25 -18.03 0.95
N GLU A 146 0.59 -18.84 1.61
CA GLU A 146 0.14 -19.89 2.56
C GLU A 146 -0.60 -19.31 3.78
N MET A 147 -0.18 -18.15 4.30
CA MET A 147 -0.81 -17.51 5.46
C MET A 147 -2.16 -16.86 5.14
N CYS A 148 -2.41 -16.50 3.88
CA CYS A 148 -3.65 -15.86 3.43
C CYS A 148 -4.76 -16.86 3.06
N ASP A 149 -4.49 -18.18 3.13
CA ASP A 149 -5.43 -19.25 2.86
C ASP A 149 -5.36 -20.35 3.94
N PRO A 150 -6.11 -20.26 5.05
CA PRO A 150 -6.18 -21.33 6.04
C PRO A 150 -6.96 -22.59 5.54
N GLY A 151 -7.16 -22.74 4.22
CA GLY A 151 -8.26 -23.50 3.64
C GLY A 151 -7.95 -24.51 2.53
N ASP A 152 -6.75 -25.08 2.38
CA ASP A 152 -6.62 -26.34 1.62
C ASP A 152 -5.55 -27.31 2.16
N LYS A 153 -5.90 -28.03 3.23
CA LYS A 153 -5.28 -29.32 3.57
C LYS A 153 -6.27 -30.48 3.34
N ARG A 154 -6.94 -30.53 2.18
CA ARG A 154 -7.77 -31.70 1.82
C ARG A 154 -7.52 -32.20 0.39
N ASN A 155 -6.36 -32.85 0.20
CA ASN A 155 -6.25 -34.26 -0.21
C ASN A 155 -4.88 -34.53 -0.86
N SER A 156 -3.95 -35.12 -0.10
CA SER A 156 -2.96 -36.04 -0.65
C SER A 156 -3.36 -37.46 -0.29
N HIS A 157 -3.92 -38.17 -1.27
CA HIS A 157 -3.81 -39.62 -1.43
C HIS A 157 -3.41 -39.89 -2.87
#